data_AF-A0A841BSJ5-F1
#
_entry.id   AF-A0A841BSJ5-F1
#
_cell.length_a   1.000
_cell.length_b   1.000
_cell.length_c   1.000
_cell.angle_alpha   90.00
_cell.angle_beta   90.00
_cell.angle_gamma   90.00
#
_symmetry.space_group_name_H-M   'P 1'
#
loop_
_entity.id
_entity.type
_entity.pdbx_description
1 polymer ?
#
loop_
_entity_poly.entity_id
_entity_poly.type
_entity_poly.pdbx_seq_one_letter_code
_entity_poly.pdbx_strand_id
1 'polypeptide(L)'
;MTFASSVELLVRQISHWTPARWRGHADAVRALVQVLADAGADAEGLPRRGVPTLPDTALADQVRVLAADLMAAHPPPDVLERVEADVTALRHALRDS
;
A
#
# COMPACT_ATOMS: atom_id res chain seq x y z
N MET A 1 9.75 -10.86 8.64
CA MET A 1 9.91 -9.83 7.58
C MET A 1 9.62 -8.49 8.26
N THR A 2 10.07 -7.37 7.72
CA THR A 2 9.70 -6.05 8.25
C THR A 2 8.70 -5.40 7.31
N PHE A 3 7.85 -4.52 7.82
CA PHE A 3 6.93 -3.72 7.02
C PHE A 3 7.59 -3.08 5.79
N ALA A 4 8.73 -2.41 5.97
CA ALA A 4 9.46 -1.75 4.88
C ALA A 4 9.92 -2.75 3.80
N SER A 5 10.46 -3.91 4.19
CA SER A 5 10.85 -4.96 3.23
C SER A 5 9.63 -5.57 2.52
N SER A 6 8.51 -5.76 3.23
CA SER A 6 7.25 -6.25 2.64
C SER A 6 6.71 -5.32 1.56
N VAL A 7 6.72 -4.00 1.84
CA VAL A 7 6.33 -2.95 0.89
C VAL A 7 7.27 -2.94 -0.32
N GLU A 8 8.58 -2.99 -0.10
CA GLU A 8 9.55 -3.00 -1.19
C GLU A 8 9.33 -4.18 -2.14
N LEU A 9 9.07 -5.38 -1.61
CA LEU A 9 8.79 -6.57 -2.40
C LEU A 9 7.50 -6.44 -3.23
N LEU A 10 6.41 -5.96 -2.62
CA LEU A 10 5.16 -5.69 -3.34
C LEU A 10 5.39 -4.68 -4.47
N VAL A 11 6.06 -3.58 -4.15
CA VAL A 11 6.29 -2.51 -5.10
C VAL A 11 7.17 -2.98 -6.26
N ARG A 12 8.24 -3.75 -6.00
CA ARG A 12 9.07 -4.35 -7.07
C ARG A 12 8.24 -5.27 -7.97
N GLN A 13 7.32 -6.04 -7.39
CA GLN A 13 6.42 -6.93 -8.12
C GLN A 13 5.49 -6.18 -9.08
N ILE A 14 4.96 -5.00 -8.69
CA ILE A 14 3.94 -4.28 -9.49
C ILE A 14 4.49 -3.10 -10.31
N SER A 15 5.71 -2.62 -10.03
CA SER A 15 6.28 -1.42 -10.68
C SER A 15 6.45 -1.55 -12.20
N HIS A 16 6.54 -2.76 -12.73
CA HIS A 16 6.79 -3.04 -14.15
C HIS A 16 5.55 -3.54 -14.89
N TRP A 17 4.39 -3.52 -14.24
CA TRP A 17 3.16 -4.03 -14.85
C TRP A 17 2.68 -3.12 -15.98
N THR A 18 2.31 -3.75 -17.09
CA THR A 18 1.65 -3.08 -18.22
C THR A 18 0.20 -2.75 -17.87
N PRO A 19 -0.45 -1.79 -18.58
CA PRO A 19 -1.86 -1.48 -18.35
C PRO A 19 -2.81 -2.69 -18.45
N ALA A 20 -2.47 -3.68 -19.29
CA ALA A 20 -3.24 -4.91 -19.42
C ALA A 20 -3.19 -5.76 -18.15
N ARG A 21 -2.01 -5.87 -17.50
CA ARG A 21 -1.87 -6.62 -16.24
C ARG A 21 -2.50 -5.88 -15.06
N TRP A 22 -2.53 -4.55 -15.07
CA TRP A 22 -3.24 -3.77 -14.05
C TRP A 22 -4.75 -4.02 -14.03
N ARG A 23 -5.34 -4.34 -15.18
CA ARG A 23 -6.77 -4.59 -15.31
C ARG A 23 -7.18 -5.78 -14.43
N GLY A 24 -8.10 -5.55 -13.49
CA GLY A 24 -8.56 -6.56 -12.53
C GLY A 24 -7.77 -6.63 -11.21
N HIS A 25 -6.66 -5.89 -11.10
CA HIS A 25 -5.84 -5.82 -9.88
C HIS A 25 -5.75 -4.42 -9.28
N ALA A 26 -6.00 -3.38 -10.08
CA ALA A 26 -5.89 -1.98 -9.66
C ALA A 26 -6.72 -1.67 -8.40
N ASP A 27 -7.95 -2.19 -8.31
CA ASP A 27 -8.85 -1.93 -7.17
C ASP A 27 -8.30 -2.50 -5.85
N ALA A 28 -7.68 -3.68 -5.90
CA ALA A 28 -7.06 -4.28 -4.72
C ALA A 28 -5.85 -3.46 -4.23
N VAL A 29 -5.05 -2.94 -5.16
CA VAL A 29 -3.93 -2.06 -4.81
C VAL A 29 -4.42 -0.69 -4.34
N ARG A 30 -5.49 -0.14 -4.92
CA ARG A 30 -6.15 1.10 -4.44
C ARG A 30 -6.69 0.95 -3.02
N ALA A 31 -7.26 -0.21 -2.69
CA ALA A 31 -7.72 -0.51 -1.35
C ALA A 31 -6.55 -0.47 -0.34
N LEU A 32 -5.41 -1.10 -0.67
CA LEU A 32 -4.22 -1.02 0.17
C LEU A 32 -3.68 0.41 0.30
N VAL A 33 -3.67 1.17 -0.80
CA VAL A 33 -3.31 2.60 -0.79
C VAL A 33 -4.18 3.38 0.19
N GLN A 34 -5.49 3.13 0.23
CA GLN A 34 -6.36 3.78 1.22
C GLN A 34 -6.06 3.33 2.65
N VAL A 35 -5.79 2.04 2.88
CA VAL A 35 -5.41 1.51 4.21
C VAL A 35 -4.15 2.21 4.73
N LEU A 36 -3.13 2.40 3.89
CA LEU A 36 -1.90 3.10 4.27
C LEU A 36 -2.18 4.56 4.64
N ALA A 37 -2.99 5.27 3.84
CA ALA A 37 -3.36 6.65 4.11
C ALA A 37 -4.18 6.80 5.40
N ASP A 38 -5.14 5.90 5.64
CA ASP A 38 -5.96 5.91 6.84
C ASP A 38 -5.12 5.64 8.09
N ALA A 39 -4.21 4.67 8.04
CA ALA A 39 -3.28 4.37 9.13
C ALA A 39 -2.34 5.55 9.43
N GLY A 40 -1.85 6.24 8.40
CA GLY A 40 -1.03 7.44 8.56
C GLY A 40 -1.83 8.57 9.23
N ALA A 41 -3.05 8.84 8.74
CA ALA A 41 -3.92 9.85 9.33
C ALA A 41 -4.26 9.54 10.79
N ASP A 42 -4.56 8.28 11.12
CA ASP A 42 -4.83 7.85 12.50
C ASP A 42 -3.61 8.08 13.41
N ALA A 43 -2.40 7.72 12.95
CA ALA A 43 -1.16 7.90 13.70
C ALA A 43 -0.83 9.38 13.97
N GLU A 44 -1.17 10.27 13.03
CA GLU A 44 -0.99 11.72 13.17
C GLU A 44 -2.16 12.41 13.91
N GLY A 45 -3.23 11.69 14.25
CA GLY A 45 -4.44 12.27 14.84
C GLY A 45 -5.22 13.18 13.87
N LEU A 46 -5.09 12.94 12.58
CA LEU A 46 -5.75 13.69 11.51
C LEU A 46 -7.03 12.98 11.03
N PRO A 47 -8.01 13.71 10.47
CA PRO A 47 -9.16 13.09 9.84
C PRO A 47 -8.76 12.27 8.61
N ARG A 48 -9.29 11.05 8.49
CA ARG A 48 -9.16 10.21 7.29
C ARG A 48 -9.74 10.90 6.06
N ARG A 49 -9.07 10.77 4.93
CA ARG A 49 -9.48 11.35 3.64
C ARG A 49 -9.28 10.33 2.53
N GLY A 50 -10.15 10.39 1.52
CA GLY A 50 -10.00 9.55 0.33
C GLY A 50 -8.72 9.90 -0.42
N VAL A 51 -7.93 8.89 -0.77
CA VAL A 51 -6.74 9.07 -1.60
C VAL A 51 -7.18 9.46 -3.03
N PRO A 52 -6.60 10.51 -3.63
CA PRO A 52 -6.89 10.87 -5.02
C PRO A 52 -6.69 9.69 -5.99
N THR A 53 -7.66 9.49 -6.87
CA THR A 53 -7.59 8.45 -7.90
C THR A 53 -6.60 8.85 -9.00
N LEU A 54 -5.46 8.15 -9.06
CA LEU A 54 -4.46 8.28 -10.12
C LEU A 54 -4.55 7.13 -11.14
N PRO A 55 -3.91 7.22 -12.32
CA PRO A 55 -3.80 6.10 -13.25
C PRO A 55 -3.18 4.86 -12.60
N ASP A 56 -3.56 3.65 -13.03
CA ASP A 56 -3.13 2.40 -12.40
C ASP A 56 -1.60 2.25 -12.33
N THR A 57 -0.89 2.75 -13.34
CA THR A 57 0.58 2.73 -13.40
C THR A 57 1.25 3.57 -12.31
N ALA A 58 0.54 4.49 -11.68
CA ALA A 58 1.03 5.31 -10.56
C ALA A 58 0.84 4.62 -9.19
N LEU A 59 0.09 3.51 -9.11
CA LEU A 59 -0.24 2.87 -7.83
C LEU A 59 1.01 2.34 -7.11
N ALA A 60 2.01 1.86 -7.85
CA ALA A 60 3.28 1.43 -7.26
C ALA A 60 4.00 2.56 -6.51
N ASP A 61 3.90 3.79 -7.03
CA ASP A 61 4.48 4.98 -6.41
C ASP A 61 3.65 5.45 -5.21
N GLN A 62 2.31 5.46 -5.34
CA GLN A 62 1.42 5.78 -4.21
C GLN A 62 1.65 4.86 -3.01
N VAL A 63 1.86 3.55 -3.23
CA VAL A 63 2.21 2.62 -2.16
C VAL A 63 3.53 2.99 -1.49
N ARG A 64 4.58 3.37 -2.25
CA ARG A 64 5.87 3.79 -1.68
C ARG A 64 5.71 5.03 -0.81
N VAL A 65 5.03 6.06 -1.33
CA VAL A 65 4.86 7.35 -0.65
C VAL A 65 4.09 7.16 0.65
N LEU A 66 2.92 6.53 0.61
CA LEU A 66 2.08 6.38 1.79
C LEU A 66 2.68 5.44 2.83
N ALA A 67 3.46 4.44 2.43
CA ALA A 67 4.21 3.61 3.38
C ALA A 67 5.33 4.41 4.08
N ALA A 68 5.99 5.32 3.37
CA ALA A 68 6.99 6.22 3.96
C ALA A 68 6.34 7.23 4.91
N ASP A 69 5.20 7.80 4.52
CA ASP A 69 4.42 8.73 5.35
C ASP A 69 3.93 8.02 6.62
N LEU A 70 3.39 6.81 6.50
CA LEU A 70 3.01 5.99 7.66
C LEU A 70 4.21 5.77 8.58
N MET A 71 5.37 5.37 8.09
CA MET A 71 6.56 5.20 8.94
C MET A 71 6.99 6.51 9.63
N ALA A 72 6.89 7.65 8.94
CA ALA A 72 7.22 8.96 9.48
C ALA A 72 6.22 9.42 10.56
N ALA A 73 4.98 8.93 10.52
CA ALA A 73 3.95 9.18 11.54
C ALA A 73 4.17 8.38 12.84
N HIS A 74 5.16 7.48 12.89
CA HIS A 74 5.49 6.65 14.07
C HIS A 74 4.27 5.90 14.63
N PRO A 75 3.62 5.03 13.81
CA PRO A 75 2.40 4.35 14.22
C PRO A 75 2.67 3.40 15.38
N PRO A 76 1.64 3.10 16.19
CA PRO A 76 1.70 2.02 17.15
C PRO A 76 2.13 0.69 16.49
N PRO A 77 2.93 -0.15 17.19
CA PRO A 77 3.43 -1.40 16.61
C PRO A 77 2.34 -2.34 16.09
N ASP A 78 1.19 -2.41 16.76
CA ASP A 78 0.05 -3.24 16.38
C ASP A 78 -0.61 -2.78 15.06
N VAL A 79 -0.65 -1.47 14.81
CA VAL A 79 -1.08 -0.91 13.53
C VAL A 79 -0.10 -1.30 12.43
N LEU A 80 1.20 -1.17 12.68
CA LEU A 80 2.24 -1.52 11.71
C LEU A 80 2.21 -3.01 11.35
N GLU A 81 2.04 -3.89 12.35
CA GLU A 81 1.88 -5.34 12.16
C GLU A 81 0.64 -5.68 11.34
N ARG A 82 -0.49 -5.00 11.58
CA ARG A 82 -1.73 -5.19 10.81
C ARG A 82 -1.52 -4.82 9.34
N VAL A 83 -0.97 -3.64 9.09
CA VAL A 83 -0.76 -3.15 7.71
C VAL A 83 0.30 -4.00 7.00
N GLU A 84 1.36 -4.47 7.68
CA GLU A 84 2.32 -5.43 7.11
C GLU A 84 1.64 -6.73 6.65
N ALA A 85 0.69 -7.24 7.44
CA ALA A 85 -0.08 -8.42 7.07
C ALA A 85 -0.91 -8.18 5.80
N ASP A 86 -1.55 -7.03 5.66
CA ASP A 86 -2.32 -6.65 4.47
C ASP A 86 -1.44 -6.54 3.22
N VAL A 87 -0.27 -5.91 3.34
CA VAL A 87 0.73 -5.81 2.26
C VAL A 87 1.17 -7.21 1.82
N THR A 88 1.46 -8.09 2.78
CA THR A 88 1.93 -9.45 2.52
C THR A 88 0.84 -10.29 1.85
N ALA A 89 -0.38 -10.23 2.36
CA ALA A 89 -1.53 -10.94 1.81
C ALA A 89 -1.81 -10.51 0.36
N LEU A 90 -1.82 -9.20 0.08
CA LEU A 90 -2.01 -8.69 -1.27
C LEU A 90 -0.91 -9.18 -2.22
N ARG A 91 0.36 -9.09 -1.80
CA ARG A 91 1.50 -9.54 -2.61
C ARG A 91 1.37 -11.01 -3.02
N HIS A 92 0.92 -11.87 -2.10
CA HIS A 92 0.64 -13.28 -2.39
C HIS A 92 -0.51 -13.45 -3.39
N ALA A 93 -1.65 -12.79 -3.16
CA ALA A 93 -2.80 -12.85 -4.07
C ALA A 93 -2.44 -12.42 -5.51
N LEU A 94 -1.62 -11.37 -5.66
CA LEU A 94 -1.17 -10.85 -6.95
C LEU A 94 -0.13 -11.75 -7.66
N ARG A 95 0.46 -12.71 -6.96
CA ARG A 95 1.40 -13.68 -7.54
C ARG A 95 0.68 -14.89 -8.11
N ASP A 96 -0.40 -15.31 -7.45
CA ASP A 96 -1.17 -16.50 -7.80
C ASP A 96 -2.27 -16.20 -8.85
N SER A 97 -2.33 -14.95 -9.34
CA SER A 97 -3.21 -14.44 -10.40
C SER A 97 -2.49 -14.27 -11.74
#